data_AF-A0A7T1HRI6-F1
#
_entry.id   AF-A0A7T1HRI6-F1
#
_cell.length_a   1.000
_cell.length_b   1.000
_cell.length_c   1.000
_cell.angle_alpha   90.00
_cell.angle_beta   90.00
_cell.angle_gamma   90.00
#
_symmetry.space_group_name_H-M   'P 1'
#
loop_
_entity.id
_entity.type
_entity.pdbx_description
1 polymer ?
#
loop_
_entity_poly.entity_id
_entity_poly.type
_entity_poly.pdbx_seq_one_letter_code
_entity_poly.pdbx_strand_id
1 'polypeptide(L)' 'MDVLFPILYLIVFAVLLGGSFALMSQGFRRPSPPAAPRHPEAPKPGEPVLYVDLQRERLEALYQEAS' A
#
# COMPACT_ATOMS: atom_id res chain seq x y z
N MET A 1 -28.57 -32.46 -28.62
CA MET A 1 -27.65 -31.93 -27.57
C MET A 1 -27.27 -30.48 -27.84
N ASP A 2 -27.61 -29.94 -29.02
CA ASP A 2 -27.05 -28.72 -29.59
C ASP A 2 -27.57 -27.43 -28.95
N VAL A 3 -28.75 -27.47 -28.32
CA VAL A 3 -29.37 -26.31 -27.65
C VAL A 3 -29.06 -26.24 -26.16
N LEU A 4 -28.77 -27.38 -25.52
CA LEU A 4 -28.48 -27.45 -24.09
C LEU A 4 -27.13 -26.82 -23.74
N PHE A 5 -26.11 -27.06 -24.57
CA PHE A 5 -24.76 -26.50 -24.40
C PHE A 5 -24.72 -24.96 -24.42
N PRO A 6 -25.30 -24.25 -25.40
CA PRO A 6 -25.27 -22.79 -25.42
C PRO A 6 -26.07 -22.18 -24.26
N ILE A 7 -27.15 -22.82 -23.81
CA ILE A 7 -27.91 -22.37 -22.63
C ILE A 7 -27.05 -22.49 -21.36
N LEU A 8 -26.41 -23.64 -21.15
CA LEU A 8 -25.52 -23.85 -19.99
C LEU A 8 -24.34 -22.87 -20.01
N TYR A 9 -23.74 -22.66 -21.18
CA TYR A 9 -22.65 -21.69 -21.36
C TYR A 9 -23.10 -20.27 -20.98
N LEU A 10 -24.28 -19.85 -21.43
CA LEU A 10 -24.82 -18.53 -21.12
C LEU A 10 -25.10 -18.35 -19.62
N ILE A 11 -25.59 -19.40 -18.95
CA ILE A 11 -25.80 -19.38 -17.50
C ILE A 11 -24.46 -19.23 -16.76
N VAL A 12 -23.45 -20.02 -17.10
CA VAL A 12 -22.13 -19.95 -16.47
C VAL A 12 -21.50 -18.58 -16.72
N PHE A 13 -21.59 -18.07 -17.96
CA PHE A 13 -21.11 -16.74 -18.32
C PHE A 13 -21.78 -15.64 -17.49
N ALA A 14 -23.11 -15.68 -17.34
CA ALA A 14 -23.86 -14.71 -16.54
C ALA A 14 -23.47 -14.74 -15.06
N VAL A 15 -23.25 -15.93 -14.48
CA VAL A 15 -22.81 -16.07 -13.08
C VAL A 15 -21.40 -15.50 -12.88
N LEU A 16 -20.46 -15.78 -13.79
CA LEU A 16 -19.09 -15.26 -13.69
C LEU A 16 -19.04 -13.74 -13.87
N LEU A 17 -19.77 -13.21 -14.85
CA LEU A 17 -19.83 -11.78 -15.12
C LEU A 17 -20.52 -11.03 -13.97
N GLY A 18 -21.66 -11.54 -13.49
CA GLY A 18 -22.39 -10.98 -12.36
C GLY A 18 -21.59 -11.05 -11.05
N GLY A 19 -20.91 -12.17 -10.80
CA GLY A 19 -20.04 -12.36 -9.63
C GLY A 19 -18.86 -11.40 -9.61
N SER A 20 -18.19 -11.23 -10.76
CA SER A 20 -17.06 -10.29 -10.89
C SER A 20 -17.50 -8.84 -10.68
N PHE A 21 -18.64 -8.44 -11.26
CA PHE A 21 -19.20 -7.10 -11.11
C PHE A 21 -19.60 -6.80 -9.65
N ALA A 22 -20.20 -7.77 -8.95
CA ALA A 22 -20.56 -7.64 -7.54
C ALA A 22 -19.32 -7.38 -6.66
N LEU A 23 -18.23 -8.12 -6.87
CA LEU A 23 -16.97 -7.94 -6.12
C LEU A 23 -16.33 -6.58 -6.39
N MET A 24 -16.32 -6.13 -7.64
CA MET A 24 -15.71 -4.84 -8.03
C MET A 24 -16.44 -3.65 -7.39
N SER A 25 -17.76 -3.74 -7.25
CA SER A 25 -18.59 -2.68 -6.63
C SER A 25 -18.28 -2.43 -5.14
N GLN A 26 -17.70 -3.42 -4.43
CA GLN A 26 -17.38 -3.29 -3.02
C GLN A 26 -16.09 -2.50 -2.78
N GLY A 27 -15.14 -2.57 -3.72
CA GLY A 27 -13.85 -1.86 -3.63
C GLY A 27 -14.00 -0.34 -3.78
N PHE A 28 -14.91 0.12 -4.65
CA PHE A 28 -15.11 1.55 -4.92
C PHE A 28 -15.82 2.32 -3.81
N ARG A 29 -16.59 1.64 -2.95
CA ARG A 29 -17.36 2.29 -1.87
C ARG A 29 -16.54 2.60 -0.62
N ARG A 30 -15.35 2.00 -0.49
CA ARG A 30 -14.48 2.23 0.65
C ARG A 30 -13.42 3.25 0.26
N PRO A 31 -13.46 4.49 0.76
CA PRO A 31 -12.29 5.35 0.66
C PRO A 31 -11.12 4.61 1.29
N SER A 32 -10.02 4.48 0.55
CA SER A 32 -8.78 3.97 1.13
C SER A 32 -8.41 4.90 2.30
N PRO A 33 -8.07 4.37 3.49
CA PRO A 33 -7.60 5.22 4.57
C PRO A 33 -6.42 6.06 4.06
N PRO A 34 -6.33 7.35 4.44
CA PRO A 34 -5.20 8.18 4.04
C PRO A 34 -3.91 7.47 4.44
N ALA A 35 -2.95 7.42 3.52
CA ALA A 35 -1.66 6.82 3.78
C ALA A 35 -1.07 7.46 5.04
N ALA A 36 -0.52 6.63 5.94
CA ALA A 36 0.13 7.14 7.15
C ALA A 36 1.18 8.20 6.74
N PRO A 37 1.28 9.32 7.49
CA PRO A 37 2.25 10.35 7.20
C PRO A 37 3.66 9.73 7.15
N ARG A 38 4.30 9.82 5.98
CA ARG A 38 5.61 9.22 5.72
C ARG A 38 6.78 10.08 6.20
N HIS A 39 6.49 11.31 6.60
CA HIS A 39 7.47 12.27 7.07
C HIS A 39 7.23 12.53 8.55
N PRO A 40 8.27 12.45 9.39
CA PRO A 40 8.22 13.01 10.72
C PRO A 40 7.83 14.48 10.59
N GLU A 41 6.69 14.83 11.18
CA GLU A 41 6.25 16.20 11.27
C GLU A 41 7.29 17.04 12.02
N ALA A 42 7.47 18.29 11.60
CA ALA A 42 8.50 19.15 12.15
C ALA A 42 8.34 19.23 13.69
N PRO A 43 9.43 19.02 14.46
CA PRO A 43 9.36 19.06 15.92
C PRO A 43 8.80 20.39 16.42
N LYS A 44 8.00 20.35 17.49
CA LYS A 44 7.50 21.57 18.12
C LYS A 44 8.63 22.31 18.81
N PRO A 45 8.52 23.65 18.98
CA PRO A 45 9.52 24.41 19.72
C PRO A 45 9.70 23.84 21.14
N GLY A 46 10.93 23.41 21.46
CA GLY A 46 11.27 22.83 22.76
C GLY A 46 11.23 21.30 22.83
N GLU A 47 10.84 20.59 21.76
CA GLU A 47 11.00 19.13 21.69
C GLU A 47 12.47 18.74 21.41
N PRO A 48 12.97 17.66 22.02
CA PRO A 48 14.31 17.16 21.76
C PRO A 48 14.42 16.66 20.32
N VAL A 49 15.36 17.24 19.56
CA VAL A 49 15.62 16.84 18.18
C VAL A 49 16.85 15.96 18.13
N LEU A 50 16.75 14.81 17.48
CA LEU A 50 17.92 14.00 17.17
C LEU A 50 18.65 14.64 15.98
N TYR A 51 19.75 15.33 16.28
CA TYR A 51 20.66 15.84 15.24
C TYR A 51 21.71 14.79 14.92
N VAL A 52 21.83 14.42 13.64
CA VAL A 52 22.92 13.57 13.16
C VAL A 52 23.99 14.49 12.59
N ASP A 53 25.12 14.55 13.28
CA ASP A 53 26.30 15.27 12.79
C ASP A 53 27.02 14.41 11.74
N LEU A 54 27.09 14.94 10.52
CA LEU A 54 27.68 14.29 9.35
C LEU A 54 29.04 14.88 8.97
N GLN A 55 29.74 15.51 9.90
CA GLN A 55 31.12 15.93 9.68
C GLN A 55 32.02 14.72 9.42
N ARG A 56 32.83 14.82 8.36
CA ARG A 56 33.70 13.75 7.87
C ARG A 56 34.61 13.21 8.97
N GLU A 57 35.24 14.09 9.72
CA GLU A 57 36.20 13.76 10.76
C GLU A 57 35.55 12.88 11.85
N ARG A 58 34.29 13.17 12.21
CA ARG A 58 33.52 12.40 13.19
C ARG A 58 33.09 11.05 12.63
N LEU A 59 32.67 11.00 11.37
CA LEU A 59 32.27 9.77 10.70
C LEU A 59 33.45 8.81 10.52
N GLU A 60 34.62 9.32 10.15
CA GLU A 60 35.85 8.52 10.01
C GLU A 60 36.28 7.93 11.35
N ALA A 61 36.23 8.71 12.44
CA ALA A 61 36.53 8.20 13.78
C ALA A 61 35.58 7.07 14.21
N LEU A 62 34.26 7.25 13.99
CA LEU A 62 33.27 6.22 14.30
C LEU A 62 33.46 4.94 13.47
N TYR A 63 33.86 5.08 12.20
CA TYR A 63 34.15 3.93 11.35
C TYR A 63 35.34 3.12 11.88
N GLN A 64 36.40 3.79 12.31
CA GLN A 64 37.59 3.13 12.88
C GLN A 64 37.33 2.49 14.25
N GLU A 65 36.43 3.05 15.05
CA GLU A 65 36.02 2.46 16.34
C GLU A 65 35.16 1.19 16.15
N ALA A 66 34.39 1.13 15.06
CA ALA A 66 33.50 0.01 14.76
C ALA A 66 34.17 -1.16 14.01
N SER A 67 35.35 -0.94 13.42
CA SER A 67 36.15 -1.95 12.70
C SER A 67 37.10 -2.72 13.62
#